data_AF-A0A1D3RNW1-F1
#
_entry.id   AF-A0A1D3RNW1-F1
#
_cell.length_a   1.000
_cell.length_b   1.000
_cell.length_c   1.000
_cell.angle_alpha   90.00
_cell.angle_beta   90.00
_cell.angle_gamma   90.00
#
_symmetry.space_group_name_H-M   'P 1'
#
loop_
_entity.id
_entity.type
_entity.pdbx_description
1 polymer ?
#
loop_
_entity_poly.entity_id
_entity_poly.type
_entity_poly.pdbx_seq_one_letter_code
_entity_poly.pdbx_strand_id
1 'polypeptide(L)' 'MAVEKELSAGAILSSKRKIEAKICPICQEEFEAIKKAVFCSNKCRQKDKYERNKLTQ' A
#
# COMPACT_ATOMS: atom_id res chain seq x y z
N MET A 1 -30.61 -1.11 -17.12
CA MET A 1 -30.23 -2.54 -17.15
C MET A 1 -28.87 -2.65 -16.49
N ALA A 2 -28.77 -3.39 -15.39
CA ALA A 2 -27.58 -3.47 -14.55
C ALA A 2 -26.53 -4.39 -15.21
N VAL A 3 -25.29 -3.92 -15.33
CA VAL A 3 -24.17 -4.71 -15.86
C VAL A 3 -23.62 -5.55 -14.72
N GLU A 4 -23.90 -6.85 -14.75
CA GLU A 4 -23.27 -7.85 -13.90
C GLU A 4 -21.78 -7.94 -14.27
N LYS A 5 -20.94 -7.16 -13.57
CA LYS A 5 -19.49 -7.29 -13.68
C LYS A 5 -19.07 -8.56 -12.94
N GLU A 6 -18.92 -9.65 -13.68
CA GLU A 6 -18.19 -10.80 -13.17
C GLU A 6 -16.78 -10.36 -12.78
N LEU A 7 -16.44 -10.51 -11.50
CA LEU A 7 -15.12 -10.22 -10.99
C LEU A 7 -14.14 -11.22 -11.61
N SER A 8 -13.07 -10.72 -12.25
CA SER A 8 -12.01 -11.58 -12.76
C SER A 8 -11.38 -12.40 -11.64
N ALA A 9 -10.83 -13.58 -11.96
CA ALA A 9 -10.12 -14.41 -10.99
C ALA A 9 -9.06 -13.62 -10.19
N GLY A 10 -8.39 -12.66 -10.83
CA GLY A 10 -7.45 -11.75 -10.17
C GLY A 10 -8.10 -10.81 -9.14
N ALA A 11 -9.28 -10.27 -9.43
CA ALA A 11 -10.02 -9.41 -8.50
C ALA A 11 -10.52 -10.19 -7.27
N ILE A 12 -10.97 -11.44 -7.47
CA ILE A 12 -11.38 -12.35 -6.40
C ILE A 12 -10.19 -12.66 -5.47
N LEU A 13 -9.03 -12.99 -6.05
CA LEU A 13 -7.80 -13.26 -5.28
C LEU A 13 -7.32 -12.02 -4.51
N SER A 14 -7.45 -10.81 -5.09
CA SER A 14 -7.08 -9.57 -4.40
C SER A 14 -7.98 -9.26 -3.22
N SER A 15 -9.28 -9.51 -3.35
CA SER A 15 -10.29 -9.24 -2.31
C SER A 15 -10.14 -10.14 -1.08
N LYS A 16 -9.52 -11.31 -1.22
CA LYS A 16 -9.22 -12.23 -0.11
C LYS A 16 -8.03 -11.79 0.75
N ARG A 17 -7.29 -10.74 0.37
CA ARG A 17 -6.11 -10.29 1.13
C ARG A 17 -6.56 -9.57 2.40
N LYS A 18 -5.97 -9.95 3.53
CA LYS A 18 -6.18 -9.25 4.80
C LYS A 18 -5.58 -7.84 4.72
N ILE A 19 -6.43 -6.85 4.95
CA ILE A 19 -6.05 -5.44 5.13
C ILE A 19 -5.89 -5.19 6.64
N GLU A 20 -4.83 -4.51 7.01
CA GLU A 20 -4.47 -4.19 8.39
C GLU A 20 -4.17 -2.70 8.51
N ALA A 21 -4.61 -2.07 9.59
CA ALA A 21 -4.28 -0.69 9.92
C ALA A 21 -2.81 -0.59 10.34
N LYS A 22 -2.10 0.40 9.81
CA LYS A 22 -0.67 0.61 10.01
C LYS A 22 -0.35 2.09 10.07
N ILE A 23 0.77 2.42 10.68
CA ILE A 23 1.28 3.80 10.76
C ILE A 23 2.44 3.95 9.77
N CYS A 24 2.39 4.99 8.93
CA CYS A 24 3.46 5.25 7.99
C CYS A 24 4.71 5.80 8.72
N PRO A 25 5.91 5.24 8.53
CA PRO A 25 7.11 5.72 9.23
C PRO A 25 7.59 7.11 8.77
N ILE A 26 7.04 7.65 7.67
CA ILE A 26 7.49 8.91 7.06
C ILE A 26 6.60 10.08 7.43
N CYS A 27 5.28 9.91 7.39
CA CYS A 27 4.32 10.96 7.74
C CYS A 27 3.57 10.69 9.06
N GLN A 28 3.74 9.51 9.65
CA GLN A 28 3.08 9.08 10.89
C GLN A 28 1.55 9.02 10.80
N GLU A 29 1.00 9.02 9.59
CA GLU A 29 -0.43 8.86 9.35
C GLU A 29 -0.84 7.38 9.39
N GLU A 30 -2.03 7.12 9.92
CA GLU A 30 -2.66 5.80 9.88
C GLU A 30 -3.19 5.50 8.47
N PHE A 31 -2.97 4.29 8.00
CA PHE A 31 -3.44 3.82 6.70
C PHE A 31 -3.76 2.34 6.71
N GLU A 32 -4.70 1.95 5.87
CA GLU A 32 -5.11 0.56 5.69
C GLU A 32 -4.38 -0.05 4.50
N ALA A 33 -3.63 -1.13 4.74
CA ALA A 33 -2.97 -1.82 3.65
C ALA A 33 -2.71 -3.30 3.93
N ILE A 34 -2.30 -4.02 2.89
CA ILE A 34 -1.86 -5.42 3.03
C ILE A 34 -0.63 -5.54 3.93
N LYS A 35 -0.42 -6.73 4.52
CA LYS A 35 0.73 -7.02 5.40
C LYS A 35 2.10 -6.61 4.84
N LYS A 36 2.31 -6.67 3.52
CA LYS A 36 3.57 -6.28 2.86
C LYS A 36 3.77 -4.76 2.66
N ALA A 37 2.71 -3.96 2.73
CA ALA A 37 2.80 -2.51 2.55
C ALA A 37 3.31 -1.83 3.81
N VAL A 38 4.28 -0.92 3.66
CA VAL A 38 4.96 -0.21 4.74
C VAL A 38 4.66 1.29 4.73
N PHE A 39 4.36 1.85 3.56
CA PHE A 39 4.13 3.28 3.38
C PHE A 39 2.70 3.53 2.94
N CYS A 40 2.10 4.62 3.44
CA CYS A 40 0.75 5.05 3.04
C CYS A 40 0.65 5.43 1.57
N SER A 41 1.77 5.87 0.96
CA SER A 41 1.79 6.36 -0.43
C SER A 41 3.15 6.16 -1.08
N ASN A 42 3.16 6.22 -2.42
CA ASN A 42 4.40 6.23 -3.21
C ASN A 42 5.30 7.42 -2.85
N LYS A 43 4.73 8.57 -2.47
CA LYS A 43 5.50 9.74 -2.03
C LYS A 43 6.34 9.43 -0.79
N CYS A 44 5.75 8.79 0.22
CA CYS A 44 6.46 8.39 1.43
C CYS A 44 7.54 7.34 1.14
N ARG A 45 7.25 6.35 0.28
CA ARG A 45 8.24 5.36 -0.17
C ARG A 45 9.44 6.02 -0.87
N GLN A 46 9.21 7.02 -1.70
CA GLN A 46 10.29 7.70 -2.43
C GLN A 46 11.12 8.60 -1.51
N LYS A 47 10.49 9.28 -0.54
CA LYS A 47 11.20 10.02 0.51
C LYS A 47 12.14 9.09 1.29
N ASP A 48 11.62 7.98 1.79
CA ASP A 48 12.42 6.97 2.49
C ASP A 48 13.62 6.48 1.66
N LYS A 49 13.39 6.18 0.37
CA LYS A 49 14.46 5.78 -0.55
C LYS A 49 15.53 6.88 -0.71
N TYR A 50 15.11 8.13 -0.83
CA TYR A 50 16.01 9.26 -1.03
C TYR A 50 16.86 9.54 0.21
N GLU A 51 16.25 9.52 1.40
CA GLU A 51 16.95 9.68 2.68
C GLU A 51 17.97 8.56 2.90
N ARG A 52 17.60 7.30 2.63
CA ARG A 52 18.55 6.17 2.70
C ARG A 52 19.73 6.34 1.75
N ASN A 53 19.47 6.78 0.52
CA ASN A 53 20.53 6.99 -0.46
C ASN A 53 21.51 8.11 -0.04
N LYS A 54 21.01 9.18 0.58
CA LYS A 54 21.87 10.25 1.13
C LYS A 54 22.78 9.77 2.25
N LEU A 55 22.30 8.91 3.16
CA LEU A 55 23.14 8.39 4.25
C LEU A 55 24.26 7.46 3.76
N THR A 56 24.17 6.96 2.52
CA THR A 56 25.14 5.99 1.98
C THR A 56 26.18 6.66 1.07
N GLN A 57 26.10 7.98 0.85
CA GLN A 57 27.05 8.79 0.07
C GLN A 57 27.89 9.68 0.98
#